data_AF-A0A7X6URJ1-F1
#
_entry.id   AF-A0A7X6URJ1-F1
#
_cell.length_a   1.000
_cell.length_b   1.000
_cell.length_c   1.000
_cell.angle_alpha   90.00
_cell.angle_beta   90.00
_cell.angle_gamma   90.00
#
_symmetry.space_group_name_H-M   'P 1'
#
loop_
_entity.id
_entity.type
_entity.pdbx_description
1 polymer ?
#
loop_
_entity_poly.entity_id
_entity_poly.type
_entity_poly.pdbx_seq_one_letter_code
_entity_poly.pdbx_strand_id
1 'polypeptide(L)'
;MDSIIQAAGRCNRNRENATPQSVFVVDVQDEKLTYLPEIQDGKAITARVFRENQNSNLLSENVIAQFYDYYFYAQKNKMDYSVLNERTTIYSLLNDNPLGTATYQSINNKIYTGLPCAFQTAAEAFSVIEGAQIGVVVPYGEALKLIDKFEKYSNPKDKVRILKQLQKYTVSVYADVLKKLEYAERAVEKIDETFYLLSPNYYDAEEYGLRRKALFSLLNV
;
A
#
# COMPACT_ATOMS: atom_id res chain seq x y z
N MET A 1 -12.45 4.11 16.55
CA MET A 1 -13.00 5.02 17.60
C MET A 1 -12.27 6.36 17.63
N ASP A 2 -10.95 6.38 17.60
CA ASP A 2 -10.12 7.60 17.68
C ASP A 2 -10.51 8.68 16.66
N SER A 3 -10.71 8.33 15.39
CA SER A 3 -11.15 9.28 14.36
C SER A 3 -12.50 9.92 14.68
N ILE A 4 -13.41 9.17 15.31
CA ILE A 4 -14.72 9.68 15.77
C ILE A 4 -14.51 10.67 16.91
N ILE A 5 -13.66 10.34 17.89
CA ILE A 5 -13.35 11.24 19.02
C ILE A 5 -12.66 12.51 18.53
N GLN A 6 -11.71 12.40 17.61
CA GLN A 6 -11.03 13.55 17.00
C GLN A 6 -12.02 14.45 16.26
N ALA A 7 -12.94 13.86 15.49
CA ALA A 7 -14.01 14.60 14.83
C ALA A 7 -14.94 15.28 15.85
N ALA A 8 -15.32 14.56 16.91
CA ALA A 8 -16.15 15.09 18.00
C ALA A 8 -15.48 16.27 18.72
N GLY A 9 -14.16 16.23 18.90
CA GLY A 9 -13.38 17.35 19.47
C GLY A 9 -13.34 18.60 18.59
N ARG A 10 -13.70 18.51 17.30
CA ARG A 10 -13.89 19.67 16.43
C ARG A 10 -15.31 20.23 16.51
N CYS A 11 -16.30 19.44 16.95
CA CYS A 11 -17.66 19.90 17.14
C CYS A 11 -17.73 20.90 18.31
N ASN A 12 -18.36 22.06 18.07
CA ASN A 12 -18.51 23.14 19.04
C ASN A 12 -17.19 23.61 19.70
N ARG A 13 -16.06 23.49 19.00
CA ARG A 13 -14.73 23.85 19.54
C ARG A 13 -14.62 25.32 19.98
N ASN A 14 -15.28 26.22 19.26
CA ASN A 14 -15.30 27.66 19.55
C ASN A 14 -16.35 28.05 20.61
N ARG A 15 -17.09 27.08 21.16
CA ARG A 15 -18.17 27.30 22.15
C ARG A 15 -19.27 28.25 21.63
N GLU A 16 -19.55 28.21 20.33
CA GLU A 16 -20.68 28.94 19.74
C GLU A 16 -22.01 28.49 20.34
N ASN A 17 -22.10 27.23 20.78
CA ASN A 17 -23.20 26.73 21.59
C ASN A 17 -22.77 26.56 23.05
N ALA A 18 -23.65 26.95 23.97
CA ALA A 18 -23.41 26.83 25.42
C ALA A 18 -23.39 25.39 25.92
N THR A 19 -23.96 24.45 25.17
CA THR A 19 -24.06 23.03 25.52
C THR A 19 -23.23 22.15 24.57
N PRO A 20 -22.77 20.98 25.03
CA PRO A 20 -22.19 19.96 24.16
C PRO A 20 -23.13 19.63 23.00
N GLN A 21 -22.58 19.47 21.80
CA GLN A 21 -23.34 19.17 20.59
C GLN A 21 -23.23 17.68 20.25
N SER A 22 -24.30 17.11 19.73
CA SER A 22 -24.36 15.71 19.34
C SER A 22 -23.48 15.41 18.13
N VAL A 23 -22.82 14.25 18.16
CA VAL A 23 -22.08 13.70 17.03
C VAL A 23 -22.79 12.43 16.59
N PHE A 24 -23.16 12.38 15.31
CA PHE A 24 -23.82 11.23 14.72
C PHE A 24 -22.77 10.35 14.04
N VAL A 25 -22.76 9.07 14.38
CA VAL A 25 -21.93 8.05 13.73
C VAL A 25 -22.86 7.21 12.85
N VAL A 26 -22.59 7.20 11.55
CA VAL A 26 -23.40 6.48 10.57
C VAL A 26 -22.64 5.24 10.12
N ASP A 27 -23.26 4.07 10.25
CA ASP A 27 -22.72 2.83 9.71
C ASP A 27 -23.15 2.66 8.24
N VAL A 28 -22.20 2.85 7.33
CA VAL A 28 -22.42 2.68 5.89
C VAL A 28 -22.51 1.19 5.57
N GLN A 29 -23.64 0.78 5.00
CA GLN A 29 -23.87 -0.59 4.51
C GLN A 29 -23.23 -0.77 3.14
N ASP A 30 -22.89 -2.02 2.79
CA ASP A 30 -22.34 -2.43 1.49
C ASP A 30 -20.98 -1.81 1.10
N GLU A 31 -20.24 -1.29 2.08
CA GLU A 31 -18.88 -0.79 1.88
C GLU A 31 -17.89 -1.93 1.59
N LYS A 32 -17.18 -1.86 0.46
CA LYS A 32 -16.18 -2.85 0.07
C LYS A 32 -14.81 -2.53 0.67
N LEU A 33 -14.54 -3.07 1.86
CA LEU A 33 -13.26 -2.90 2.59
C LEU A 33 -12.23 -4.01 2.33
N THR A 34 -12.40 -4.82 1.28
CA THR A 34 -11.56 -6.00 1.00
C THR A 34 -10.05 -5.70 0.96
N TYR A 35 -9.66 -4.48 0.56
CA TYR A 35 -8.27 -4.04 0.47
C TYR A 35 -7.85 -3.07 1.59
N LEU A 36 -8.72 -2.87 2.59
CA LEU A 36 -8.54 -1.92 3.69
C LEU A 36 -8.79 -2.63 5.03
N PRO A 37 -8.01 -3.68 5.36
CA PRO A 37 -8.26 -4.52 6.52
C PRO A 37 -8.19 -3.75 7.84
N GLU A 38 -7.34 -2.72 7.96
CA GLU A 38 -7.26 -1.89 9.16
C GLU A 38 -8.55 -1.11 9.41
N ILE A 39 -9.17 -0.61 8.33
CA ILE A 39 -10.46 0.09 8.41
C ILE A 39 -11.57 -0.90 8.77
N GLN A 40 -11.53 -2.10 8.19
CA GLN A 40 -12.48 -3.17 8.49
C GLN A 40 -12.39 -3.59 9.97
N ASP A 41 -11.19 -3.86 10.46
CA ASP A 41 -10.92 -4.24 11.86
C ASP A 41 -11.34 -3.11 12.81
N GLY A 42 -10.94 -1.88 12.51
CA GLY A 42 -11.30 -0.69 13.29
C GLY A 42 -12.81 -0.45 13.37
N LYS A 43 -13.55 -0.67 12.27
CA LYS A 43 -15.01 -0.60 12.21
C LYS A 43 -15.64 -1.68 13.09
N ALA A 44 -15.23 -2.93 12.94
CA ALA A 44 -15.77 -4.06 13.69
C ALA A 44 -15.57 -3.90 15.22
N ILE A 45 -14.38 -3.47 15.62
CA ILE A 45 -14.05 -3.24 17.04
C ILE A 45 -14.81 -2.05 17.60
N THR A 46 -14.91 -0.94 16.85
CA THR A 46 -15.68 0.23 17.29
C THR A 46 -17.16 -0.14 17.48
N ALA A 47 -17.76 -0.89 16.56
CA ALA A 47 -19.14 -1.36 16.67
C ALA A 47 -19.35 -2.26 17.91
N ARG A 48 -18.37 -3.13 18.21
CA ARG A 48 -18.39 -3.94 19.44
C ARG A 48 -18.37 -3.07 20.70
N VAL A 49 -17.44 -2.12 20.78
CA VAL A 49 -17.32 -1.21 21.94
C VAL A 49 -18.61 -0.42 22.15
N PHE A 50 -19.23 0.08 21.08
CA PHE A 50 -20.51 0.82 21.18
C PHE A 50 -21.64 -0.05 21.72
N ARG A 51 -21.74 -1.31 21.25
CA ARG A 51 -22.76 -2.26 21.72
C ARG A 51 -22.59 -2.63 23.19
N GLU A 52 -21.36 -2.78 23.66
CA GLU A 52 -21.05 -3.13 25.05
C GLU A 52 -21.19 -1.94 26.02
N ASN A 53 -21.23 -0.70 25.51
CA ASN A 53 -21.23 0.53 26.32
C ASN A 53 -22.40 1.49 26.03
N GLN A 54 -23.55 0.97 25.60
CA GLN A 54 -24.72 1.79 25.18
C GLN A 54 -25.21 2.79 26.23
N ASN A 55 -25.02 2.51 27.52
CA ASN A 55 -25.46 3.36 28.63
C ASN A 55 -24.33 4.13 29.31
N SER A 56 -23.13 4.10 28.72
CA SER A 56 -21.91 4.69 29.29
C SER A 56 -21.47 5.89 28.47
N ASN A 57 -20.69 6.78 29.09
CA ASN A 57 -19.99 7.83 28.36
C ASN A 57 -18.89 7.19 27.48
N LEU A 58 -19.08 7.22 26.16
CA LEU A 58 -18.12 6.68 25.18
C LEU A 58 -16.77 7.40 25.17
N LEU A 59 -16.70 8.61 25.73
CA LEU A 59 -15.46 9.38 25.90
C LEU A 59 -14.76 9.12 27.24
N SER A 60 -15.28 8.22 28.07
CA SER A 60 -14.63 7.86 29.33
C SER A 60 -13.34 7.09 29.09
N GLU A 61 -12.37 7.28 29.99
CA GLU A 61 -11.06 6.61 29.93
C GLU A 61 -11.20 5.08 29.85
N ASN A 62 -12.17 4.50 30.57
CA ASN A 62 -12.41 3.06 30.56
C ASN A 62 -12.85 2.55 29.17
N VAL A 63 -13.80 3.23 28.52
CA VAL A 63 -14.28 2.83 27.17
C VAL A 63 -13.17 3.01 26.13
N ILE A 64 -12.39 4.08 26.24
CA ILE A 64 -11.23 4.33 25.37
C ILE A 64 -10.16 3.25 25.56
N ALA A 65 -9.83 2.89 26.80
CA ALA A 65 -8.88 1.81 27.10
C ALA A 65 -9.38 0.47 26.54
N GLN A 66 -10.67 0.14 26.73
CA GLN A 66 -11.28 -1.07 26.20
C GLN A 66 -11.17 -1.17 24.67
N PHE A 67 -11.37 -0.05 23.95
CA PHE A 67 -11.17 -0.01 22.50
C PHE A 67 -9.73 -0.36 22.12
N TYR A 68 -8.74 0.25 22.78
CA TYR A 68 -7.34 -0.03 22.49
C TYR A 68 -6.94 -1.46 22.87
N ASP A 69 -7.46 -1.99 23.96
CA ASP A 69 -7.25 -3.39 24.34
C ASP A 69 -7.75 -4.34 23.25
N TYR A 70 -8.96 -4.12 22.75
CA TYR A 70 -9.50 -4.95 21.65
C TYR A 70 -8.73 -4.76 20.34
N TYR A 71 -8.35 -3.52 20.02
CA TYR A 71 -7.67 -3.19 18.77
C TYR A 71 -6.24 -3.70 18.70
N PHE A 72 -5.43 -3.44 19.72
CA PHE A 72 -4.03 -3.87 19.73
C PHE A 72 -3.87 -5.35 20.02
N TYR A 73 -4.73 -5.94 20.86
CA TYR A 73 -4.66 -7.39 21.09
C TYR A 73 -4.88 -8.19 19.80
N ALA A 74 -5.83 -7.75 18.96
CA ALA A 74 -6.09 -8.36 17.65
C ALA A 74 -4.91 -8.20 16.67
N GLN A 75 -4.07 -7.18 16.85
CA GLN A 75 -2.98 -6.82 15.94
C GLN A 75 -1.58 -7.16 16.47
N LYS A 76 -1.46 -7.73 17.66
CA LYS A 76 -0.16 -8.00 18.30
C LYS A 76 0.87 -8.69 17.39
N ASN A 77 0.42 -9.62 16.54
CA ASN A 77 1.29 -10.36 15.62
C ASN A 77 1.62 -9.60 14.33
N LYS A 78 0.93 -8.49 14.03
CA LYS A 78 1.13 -7.66 12.83
C LYS A 78 2.06 -6.48 13.10
N MET A 79 2.15 -6.00 14.35
CA MET A 79 2.80 -4.73 14.70
C MET A 79 4.33 -4.77 14.62
N ASP A 80 4.95 -5.95 14.72
CA ASP A 80 6.41 -6.06 14.70
C ASP A 80 6.98 -6.08 13.28
N TYR A 81 6.13 -6.31 12.25
CA TYR A 81 6.49 -6.50 10.84
C TYR A 81 7.54 -7.61 10.63
N SER A 82 7.06 -8.83 10.42
CA SER A 82 7.90 -10.00 10.14
C SER A 82 8.66 -9.84 8.83
N VAL A 83 9.97 -10.13 8.85
CA VAL A 83 10.87 -10.07 7.68
C VAL A 83 11.78 -11.30 7.64
N LEU A 84 12.52 -11.47 6.53
CA LEU A 84 13.45 -12.59 6.32
C LEU A 84 12.78 -13.97 6.51
N ASN A 85 11.64 -14.19 5.86
CA ASN A 85 10.84 -15.42 6.00
C ASN A 85 10.46 -15.72 7.46
N GLU A 86 9.95 -14.71 8.16
CA GLU A 86 9.45 -14.81 9.56
C GLU A 86 10.53 -15.16 10.60
N ARG A 87 11.82 -15.04 10.25
CA ARG A 87 12.91 -15.32 11.20
C ARG A 87 13.17 -14.17 12.18
N THR A 88 12.80 -12.95 11.80
CA THR A 88 12.96 -11.75 12.62
C THR A 88 11.90 -10.73 12.27
N THR A 89 11.90 -9.60 12.96
CA THR A 89 10.97 -8.51 12.78
C THR A 89 11.72 -7.20 12.58
N ILE A 90 11.08 -6.20 11.93
CA ILE A 90 11.68 -4.86 11.82
C ILE A 90 11.98 -4.30 13.21
N TYR A 91 11.07 -4.49 14.17
CA TYR A 91 11.29 -4.07 15.55
C TYR A 91 12.55 -4.71 16.15
N SER A 92 12.73 -6.01 15.98
CA SER A 92 13.91 -6.72 16.48
C SER A 92 15.21 -6.25 15.81
N LEU A 93 15.19 -6.01 14.49
CA LEU A 93 16.35 -5.45 13.77
C LEU A 93 16.72 -4.05 14.26
N LEU A 94 15.75 -3.24 14.69
CA LEU A 94 15.97 -1.88 15.18
C LEU A 94 16.27 -1.78 16.67
N ASN A 95 16.15 -2.88 17.43
CA ASN A 95 16.33 -2.89 18.88
C ASN A 95 17.56 -3.71 19.30
N ASP A 96 17.36 -4.99 19.62
CA ASP A 96 18.35 -5.89 20.23
C ASP A 96 19.01 -6.83 19.23
N ASN A 97 18.39 -7.04 18.06
CA ASN A 97 18.86 -7.88 16.96
C ASN A 97 19.55 -9.17 17.43
N PRO A 98 18.82 -10.08 18.11
CA PRO A 98 19.37 -11.27 18.74
C PRO A 98 20.02 -12.21 17.71
N LEU A 99 19.50 -12.26 16.48
CA LEU A 99 20.11 -13.03 15.40
C LEU A 99 21.49 -12.49 15.00
N GLY A 100 21.61 -11.17 14.85
CA GLY A 100 22.87 -10.52 14.51
C GLY A 100 23.93 -10.70 15.60
N THR A 101 23.53 -10.50 16.87
CA THR A 101 24.44 -10.64 18.01
C THR A 101 24.87 -12.09 18.23
N ALA A 102 23.96 -13.07 18.09
CA ALA A 102 24.30 -14.48 18.16
C ALA A 102 25.25 -14.91 17.03
N THR A 103 25.03 -14.41 15.81
CA THR A 103 25.91 -14.68 14.66
C THR A 103 27.30 -14.11 14.88
N TYR A 104 27.40 -12.87 15.38
CA TYR A 104 28.68 -12.26 15.72
C TYR A 104 29.45 -13.07 16.76
N GLN A 105 28.76 -13.54 17.81
CA GLN A 105 29.35 -14.36 18.86
C GLN A 105 29.87 -15.69 18.32
N SER A 106 29.11 -16.36 17.46
CA SER A 106 29.52 -17.64 16.85
C SER A 106 30.78 -17.50 15.97
N ILE A 107 30.93 -16.37 15.26
CA ILE A 107 32.05 -16.16 14.32
C ILE A 107 33.31 -15.67 15.06
N ASN A 108 33.14 -14.75 16.01
CA ASN A 108 34.26 -14.04 16.64
C ASN A 108 34.63 -14.57 18.02
N ASN A 109 33.83 -15.51 18.57
CA ASN A 109 33.91 -16.00 19.94
C ASN A 109 33.94 -14.85 20.98
N LYS A 110 33.19 -13.77 20.70
CA LYS A 110 33.13 -12.55 21.50
C LYS A 110 31.70 -12.03 21.56
N ILE A 111 31.31 -11.50 22.71
CA ILE A 111 30.02 -10.82 22.88
C ILE A 111 30.08 -9.48 22.14
N TYR A 112 29.03 -9.16 21.39
CA TYR A 112 28.90 -7.86 20.74
C TYR A 112 28.55 -6.79 21.78
N THR A 113 29.31 -5.70 21.84
CA THR A 113 29.16 -4.61 22.84
C THR A 113 28.72 -3.28 22.25
N GLY A 114 28.54 -3.21 20.93
CA GLY A 114 28.06 -2.02 20.23
C GLY A 114 26.55 -1.90 20.21
N LEU A 115 26.05 -1.04 19.33
CA LEU A 115 24.62 -0.92 19.02
C LEU A 115 24.21 -2.04 18.05
N PRO A 116 23.42 -3.04 18.47
CA PRO A 116 23.19 -4.26 17.66
C PRO A 116 22.23 -4.03 16.49
N CYS A 117 21.64 -2.84 16.39
CA CYS A 117 20.66 -2.47 15.38
C CYS A 117 21.19 -2.68 13.95
N ALA A 118 20.47 -3.47 13.16
CA ALA A 118 20.73 -3.68 11.74
C ALA A 118 19.96 -2.65 10.89
N PHE A 119 20.30 -1.37 11.01
CA PHE A 119 19.59 -0.28 10.34
C PHE A 119 19.49 -0.47 8.82
N GLN A 120 20.57 -0.90 8.18
CA GLN A 120 20.58 -1.15 6.74
C GLN A 120 19.59 -2.27 6.37
N THR A 121 19.65 -3.42 7.03
CA THR A 121 18.74 -4.54 6.79
C THR A 121 17.29 -4.15 7.07
N ALA A 122 17.02 -3.40 8.14
CA ALA A 122 15.69 -2.90 8.45
C ALA A 122 15.19 -1.94 7.36
N ALA A 123 16.02 -1.03 6.89
CA ALA A 123 15.67 -0.08 5.83
C ALA A 123 15.43 -0.76 4.47
N GLU A 124 16.21 -1.81 4.14
CA GLU A 124 16.03 -2.59 2.91
C GLU A 124 14.77 -3.47 2.95
N ALA A 125 14.42 -3.99 4.14
CA ALA A 125 13.26 -4.87 4.32
C ALA A 125 11.95 -4.12 4.55
N PHE A 126 12.00 -2.88 5.04
CA PHE A 126 10.83 -2.06 5.33
C PHE A 126 10.39 -1.25 4.10
N SER A 127 9.11 -1.34 3.75
CA SER A 127 8.50 -0.49 2.71
C SER A 127 7.20 0.13 3.22
N VAL A 128 7.09 1.46 3.18
CA VAL A 128 5.88 2.20 3.58
C VAL A 128 4.72 1.91 2.63
N ILE A 129 5.03 1.73 1.34
CA ILE A 129 4.06 1.40 0.30
C ILE A 129 4.48 0.04 -0.25
N GLU A 130 3.63 -0.97 -0.09
CA GLU A 130 3.90 -2.27 -0.67
C GLU A 130 3.83 -2.20 -2.21
N GLY A 131 4.83 -2.79 -2.85
CA GLY A 131 4.92 -2.92 -4.29
C GLY A 131 5.64 -1.76 -4.97
N ALA A 132 6.79 -2.08 -5.56
CA ALA A 132 7.38 -1.20 -6.57
C ALA A 132 6.36 -0.99 -7.69
N GLN A 133 5.98 0.26 -7.92
CA GLN A 133 5.20 0.60 -9.09
C GLN A 133 6.10 0.53 -10.32
N ILE A 134 5.63 -0.17 -11.34
CA ILE A 134 6.34 -0.37 -12.59
C ILE A 134 5.66 0.50 -13.64
N GLY A 135 6.48 1.22 -14.42
CA GLY A 135 6.00 2.04 -15.52
C GLY A 135 5.60 1.18 -16.71
N VAL A 136 4.37 1.36 -17.18
CA VAL A 136 3.88 0.78 -18.43
C VAL A 136 3.54 1.91 -19.40
N VAL A 137 4.12 1.86 -20.60
CA VAL A 137 3.82 2.80 -21.68
C VAL A 137 2.46 2.47 -22.26
N VAL A 138 1.58 3.47 -22.37
CA VAL A 138 0.25 3.31 -22.96
C VAL A 138 0.23 3.81 -24.41
N PRO A 139 -0.57 3.18 -25.29
CA PRO A 139 -0.63 3.52 -26.71
C PRO A 139 -1.48 4.78 -26.94
N TYR A 140 -1.05 5.91 -26.38
CA TYR A 140 -1.76 7.18 -26.43
C TYR A 140 -0.96 8.27 -27.15
N GLY A 141 -1.64 9.08 -27.97
CA GLY A 141 -1.04 10.19 -28.71
C GLY A 141 0.14 9.74 -29.58
N GLU A 142 1.33 10.29 -29.31
CA GLU A 142 2.55 10.02 -30.08
C GLU A 142 3.35 8.81 -29.56
N ALA A 143 2.86 8.08 -28.56
CA ALA A 143 3.59 6.97 -27.92
C ALA A 143 4.04 5.90 -28.94
N LEU A 144 3.12 5.42 -29.79
CA LEU A 144 3.43 4.37 -30.78
C LEU A 144 4.51 4.82 -31.79
N LYS A 145 4.44 6.08 -32.25
CA LYS A 145 5.47 6.65 -33.14
C LYS A 145 6.83 6.79 -32.46
N LEU A 146 6.85 7.05 -31.15
CA LEU A 146 8.09 7.10 -30.38
C LEU A 146 8.67 5.70 -30.17
N ILE A 147 7.84 4.68 -29.98
CA ILE A 147 8.26 3.28 -29.89
C ILE A 147 8.84 2.80 -31.22
N ASP A 148 8.15 3.06 -32.34
CA ASP A 148 8.67 2.74 -33.68
C ASP A 148 10.05 3.36 -33.94
N LYS A 149 10.28 4.58 -33.42
CA LYS A 149 11.59 5.24 -33.49
C LYS A 149 12.61 4.57 -32.57
N PHE A 150 12.20 4.19 -31.37
CA PHE A 150 13.06 3.53 -30.38
C PHE A 150 13.64 2.22 -30.92
N GLU A 151 12.82 1.41 -31.59
CA GLU A 151 13.25 0.14 -32.18
C GLU A 151 14.20 0.32 -33.37
N LYS A 152 14.04 1.41 -34.14
CA LYS A 152 14.86 1.68 -35.33
C LYS A 152 16.22 2.30 -35.02
N TYR A 153 16.35 3.05 -33.93
CA TYR A 153 17.63 3.69 -33.58
C TYR A 153 18.57 2.71 -32.87
N SER A 154 19.79 2.56 -33.38
CA SER A 154 20.84 1.79 -32.69
C SER A 154 21.65 2.63 -31.70
N ASN A 155 21.61 3.96 -31.80
CA ASN A 155 22.40 4.86 -30.94
C ASN A 155 21.79 4.99 -29.53
N PRO A 156 22.56 4.68 -28.46
CA PRO A 156 22.07 4.78 -27.08
C PRO A 156 21.59 6.19 -26.68
N LYS A 157 22.23 7.26 -27.17
CA LYS A 157 21.84 8.63 -26.81
C LYS A 157 20.44 8.99 -27.33
N ASP A 158 20.11 8.53 -28.52
CA ASP A 158 18.80 8.76 -29.14
C ASP A 158 17.72 7.93 -28.43
N LYS A 159 18.02 6.67 -28.08
CA LYS A 159 17.14 5.82 -27.25
C LYS A 159 16.81 6.49 -25.92
N VAL A 160 17.79 7.03 -25.19
CA VAL A 160 17.56 7.75 -23.92
C VAL A 160 16.67 8.98 -24.12
N ARG A 161 16.86 9.74 -25.20
CA ARG A 161 16.01 10.91 -25.51
C ARG A 161 14.56 10.51 -25.79
N ILE A 162 14.35 9.35 -26.40
CA ILE A 162 13.01 8.80 -26.64
C ILE A 162 12.38 8.30 -25.34
N LEU A 163 13.12 7.58 -24.50
CA LEU A 163 12.63 7.14 -23.19
C LEU A 163 12.15 8.31 -22.33
N LYS A 164 12.88 9.44 -22.32
CA LYS A 164 12.44 10.68 -21.66
C LYS A 164 11.13 11.23 -22.23
N GLN A 165 10.90 11.09 -23.54
CA GLN A 165 9.64 11.51 -24.16
C GLN A 165 8.51 10.51 -23.92
N LEU A 166 8.81 9.23 -23.69
CA LEU A 166 7.82 8.21 -23.37
C LEU A 166 7.28 8.33 -21.94
N GLN A 167 8.02 8.96 -21.01
CA GLN A 167 7.58 9.14 -19.61
C GLN A 167 6.21 9.82 -19.48
N LYS A 168 5.86 10.77 -20.36
CA LYS A 168 4.51 11.41 -20.37
C LYS A 168 3.38 10.47 -20.82
N TYR A 169 3.72 9.34 -21.41
CA TYR A 169 2.81 8.27 -21.83
C TYR A 169 2.98 7.03 -20.95
N THR A 170 3.58 7.15 -19.77
CA THR A 170 3.78 6.05 -18.84
C THR A 170 2.81 6.15 -17.68
N VAL A 171 2.12 5.06 -17.39
CA VAL A 171 1.30 4.91 -16.19
C VAL A 171 1.98 3.96 -15.22
N SER A 172 1.94 4.31 -13.94
CA SER A 172 2.48 3.48 -12.87
C SER A 172 1.46 2.42 -12.45
N VAL A 173 1.84 1.15 -12.50
CA VAL A 173 1.00 0.03 -12.03
C VAL A 173 1.73 -0.78 -10.98
N TYR A 174 0.99 -1.35 -10.03
CA TYR A 174 1.55 -2.28 -9.06
C TYR A 174 2.02 -3.57 -9.73
N ALA A 175 3.05 -4.21 -9.17
CA ALA A 175 3.66 -5.41 -9.74
C ALA A 175 2.68 -6.59 -9.87
N ASP A 176 1.68 -6.71 -8.99
CA ASP A 176 0.64 -7.73 -9.07
C ASP A 176 -0.32 -7.48 -10.24
N VAL A 177 -0.66 -6.21 -10.51
CA VAL A 177 -1.45 -5.79 -11.67
C VAL A 177 -0.68 -6.06 -12.96
N LEU A 178 0.61 -5.72 -13.01
CA LEU A 178 1.46 -6.01 -14.16
C LEU A 178 1.51 -7.52 -14.45
N LYS A 179 1.74 -8.35 -13.42
CA LYS A 179 1.74 -9.82 -13.59
C LYS A 179 0.41 -10.33 -14.15
N LYS A 180 -0.73 -9.81 -13.69
CA LYS A 180 -2.04 -10.19 -14.24
C LYS A 180 -2.17 -9.78 -15.71
N LEU A 181 -1.77 -8.55 -16.06
CA LEU A 181 -1.81 -8.07 -17.44
C LEU A 181 -0.88 -8.86 -18.36
N GLU A 182 0.31 -9.22 -17.90
CA GLU A 182 1.31 -9.98 -18.67
C GLU A 182 0.90 -11.44 -18.86
N TYR A 183 0.61 -12.17 -17.77
CA TYR A 183 0.42 -13.62 -17.82
C TYR A 183 -1.02 -14.07 -18.07
N ALA A 184 -2.01 -13.39 -17.48
CA ALA A 184 -3.41 -13.82 -17.60
C ALA A 184 -4.08 -13.23 -18.85
N GLU A 185 -3.83 -11.95 -19.11
CA GLU A 185 -4.53 -11.21 -20.16
C GLU A 185 -3.71 -11.07 -21.45
N ARG A 186 -2.40 -11.35 -21.43
CA ARG A 186 -1.46 -11.06 -22.53
C ARG A 186 -1.61 -9.64 -23.08
N ALA A 187 -1.92 -8.71 -22.18
CA ALA A 187 -2.25 -7.33 -22.47
C ALA A 187 -1.05 -6.40 -22.48
N VAL A 188 0.13 -6.90 -22.12
CA VAL A 188 1.37 -6.13 -22.03
C VAL A 188 2.48 -6.88 -22.77
N GLU A 189 3.25 -6.14 -23.56
CA GLU A 189 4.43 -6.62 -24.29
C GLU A 189 5.69 -5.94 -23.73
N LYS A 190 6.82 -6.66 -23.72
CA LYS A 190 8.10 -6.11 -23.31
C LYS A 190 8.91 -5.70 -24.54
N ILE A 191 9.25 -4.43 -24.65
CA ILE A 191 9.99 -3.86 -25.79
C ILE A 191 11.48 -3.80 -25.46
N ASP A 192 12.31 -4.48 -26.27
CA ASP A 192 13.78 -4.50 -26.18
C ASP A 192 14.31 -4.77 -24.75
N GLU A 193 13.59 -5.63 -24.01
CA GLU A 193 13.84 -5.92 -22.59
C GLU A 193 13.90 -4.67 -21.66
N THR A 194 13.46 -3.51 -22.14
CA THR A 194 13.69 -2.21 -21.50
C THR A 194 12.45 -1.67 -20.79
N PHE A 195 11.28 -1.74 -21.42
CA PHE A 195 10.03 -1.25 -20.85
C PHE A 195 8.82 -2.05 -21.33
N TYR A 196 7.68 -1.85 -20.68
CA TYR A 196 6.42 -2.51 -21.00
C TYR A 196 5.52 -1.62 -21.84
N LEU A 197 4.90 -2.17 -22.87
CA LEU A 197 3.88 -1.53 -23.72
C LEU A 197 2.53 -2.20 -23.48
N LEU A 198 1.52 -1.39 -23.16
CA LEU A 198 0.13 -1.86 -23.03
C LEU A 198 -0.52 -2.04 -24.41
N SER A 199 -1.26 -3.12 -24.57
CA SER A 199 -2.10 -3.38 -25.72
C SER A 199 -3.17 -2.29 -25.87
N PRO A 200 -3.45 -1.80 -27.10
CA PRO A 200 -4.52 -0.83 -27.35
C PRO A 200 -5.88 -1.25 -26.82
N ASN A 201 -6.16 -2.55 -26.77
CA ASN A 201 -7.43 -3.08 -26.27
C ASN A 201 -7.62 -2.90 -24.76
N TYR A 202 -6.58 -2.51 -24.02
CA TYR A 202 -6.63 -2.31 -22.57
C TYR A 202 -6.44 -0.84 -22.17
N TYR A 203 -6.50 0.08 -23.14
CA TYR A 203 -6.42 1.52 -22.90
C TYR A 203 -7.65 2.24 -23.44
N ASP A 204 -8.41 2.86 -22.54
CA ASP A 204 -9.52 3.73 -22.85
C ASP A 204 -9.04 5.19 -22.91
N ALA A 205 -9.00 5.77 -24.10
CA ALA A 205 -8.48 7.10 -24.32
C ALA A 205 -9.45 8.23 -23.94
N GLU A 206 -10.74 7.95 -23.75
CA GLU A 206 -11.77 8.98 -23.55
C GLU A 206 -12.17 9.16 -22.08
N GLU A 207 -12.30 8.07 -21.31
CA GLU A 207 -12.78 8.17 -19.92
C GLU A 207 -11.88 7.50 -18.88
N TYR A 208 -11.50 6.24 -19.09
CA TYR A 208 -11.05 5.39 -17.97
C TYR A 208 -9.54 5.13 -17.94
N GLY A 209 -8.79 5.44 -18.99
CA GLY A 209 -7.36 5.14 -19.07
C GLY A 209 -7.07 3.63 -19.06
N LEU A 210 -6.15 3.18 -18.20
CA LEU A 210 -5.76 1.77 -18.14
C LEU A 210 -6.90 0.90 -17.60
N ARG A 211 -7.24 -0.15 -18.35
CA ARG A 211 -8.26 -1.15 -17.98
C ARG A 211 -7.62 -2.48 -17.59
N ARG A 212 -8.32 -3.20 -16.71
CA ARG A 212 -7.97 -4.56 -16.29
C ARG A 212 -8.63 -5.66 -17.12
N LYS A 213 -9.46 -5.28 -18.11
CA LYS A 213 -10.19 -6.14 -19.03
C LYS A 213 -10.22 -5.49 -20.42
N ALA A 214 -10.22 -6.29 -21.48
CA ALA A 214 -10.23 -5.81 -22.86
C ALA A 214 -11.49 -4.98 -23.18
N LEU A 215 -11.34 -3.97 -24.06
CA LEU A 215 -12.42 -3.13 -24.59
C LEU A 215 -13.40 -3.95 -25.46
N PHE A 216 -12.89 -4.98 -26.14
CA PHE A 216 -13.65 -5.90 -26.97
C PHE A 216 -13.34 -7.35 -26.57
N SER A 217 -14.24 -7.95 -25.78
CA SER A 217 -14.27 -9.41 -25.61
C SER A 217 -14.93 -10.02 -26.84
N LEU A 218 -14.14 -10.44 -27.84
CA LEU A 218 -14.62 -11.26 -28.96
C LEU A 218 -14.54 -12.76 -28.63
N LEU A 219 -14.97 -13.15 -27.43
CA LEU A 219 -15.21 -14.55 -27.08
C LEU A 219 -16.57 -14.68 -26.38
N ASN A 220 -17.62 -14.54 -27.18
CA ASN A 220 -18.88 -15.25 -26.99
C ASN A 220 -19.12 -16.08 -28.28
N VAL A 221 -18.52 -17.27 -28.33
CA VAL A 221 -19.06 -18.44 -29.06
C VAL A 221 -18.78 -19.66 -28.20
#